data_AF-A0A937G619-F1
#
_entry.id   AF-A0A937G619-F1
#
_cell.length_a   1.000
_cell.length_b   1.000
_cell.length_c   1.000
_cell.angle_alpha   90.00
_cell.angle_beta   90.00
_cell.angle_gamma   90.00
#
_symmetry.space_group_name_H-M   'P 1'
#
loop_
_entity.id
_entity.type
_entity.pdbx_description
1 polymer ?
#
loop_
_entity_poly.entity_id
_entity_poly.type
_entity_poly.pdbx_seq_one_letter_code
_entity_poly.pdbx_strand_id
1 'polypeptide(L)'
;MKTHRIAVGLDIGTTKIVALIGRHNEFGKIEIIGHGTAPSLGVQRGVVVNITQTIESIEKAVELAEQSAGLNIKSVAVGIAGQHIRSLQHSDYITREDAEEVIEDADLDRLTENVHKLAMMPGEEIIHVLPQEYKVDGQGDIKEPRGMYGGRLEASFHIVVGQLTSIKNIARCVKSANLDLHTVNLEPLASADAVLSQEEKEAGVVLVDIGGGTTDVAIFKDGIIRHTAVIPHGGNIITSDIKEGCAIIEKQAETLKVRFGSAWPGENKENEIVAIPGLRGRDPKEISLKNLSRIIHARCTEIINAVFTEIKNYGYDQPSKKLIAGVVITGGGSQLKHIKQLVEYLTGLDTRVGYPNEHLASLDATNPLNSPIYATAVGLLMQGLNSRKEVDFVEALEETAEPVVTELEADVASDTEVPVFDHETADESEFDHILDEADQPEEAEAQWASAAEGRPSNAPVTSTSQGNWFKRWADKFIDMIDE
;
A
#
# COMPACT_ATOMS: atom_id res chain seq x y z
N MET A 1 24.93 15.60 10.83
CA MET A 1 24.09 14.50 11.39
C MET A 1 24.17 13.30 10.45
N LYS A 2 23.67 12.12 10.84
CA LYS A 2 23.36 11.07 9.84
C LYS A 2 22.15 11.53 9.03
N THR A 3 22.33 11.72 7.72
CA THR A 3 21.23 11.86 6.77
C THR A 3 20.45 10.54 6.76
N HIS A 4 19.31 10.53 7.46
CA HIS A 4 18.41 9.38 7.42
C HIS A 4 17.74 9.38 6.05
N ARG A 5 17.95 8.31 5.28
CA ARG A 5 17.47 8.22 3.90
C ARG A 5 15.95 8.33 3.85
N ILE A 6 15.49 9.33 3.13
CA ILE A 6 14.08 9.58 2.84
C ILE A 6 13.73 8.91 1.51
N ALA A 7 12.53 8.38 1.41
CA ALA A 7 11.92 8.01 0.14
C ALA A 7 10.48 8.52 0.07
N VAL A 8 9.90 8.44 -1.13
CA VAL A 8 8.51 8.84 -1.39
C VAL A 8 7.78 7.73 -2.15
N GLY A 9 6.65 7.28 -1.60
CA GLY A 9 5.71 6.37 -2.27
C GLY A 9 4.56 7.15 -2.90
N LEU A 10 4.21 6.84 -4.16
CA LEU A 10 3.13 7.46 -4.92
C LEU A 10 2.13 6.41 -5.44
N ASP A 11 0.98 6.31 -4.78
CA ASP A 11 -0.18 5.49 -5.17
C ASP A 11 -1.04 6.28 -6.17
N ILE A 12 -1.17 5.81 -7.41
CA ILE A 12 -1.94 6.44 -8.51
C ILE A 12 -3.28 5.71 -8.68
N GLY A 13 -4.02 5.58 -7.57
CA GLY A 13 -5.28 4.87 -7.49
C GLY A 13 -6.42 5.45 -8.36
N THR A 14 -7.44 4.62 -8.60
CA THR A 14 -8.64 4.98 -9.39
C THR A 14 -9.60 5.96 -8.68
N THR A 15 -9.48 6.13 -7.36
CA THR A 15 -10.36 7.03 -6.58
C THR A 15 -9.62 8.18 -5.91
N LYS A 16 -8.35 7.95 -5.57
CA LYS A 16 -7.47 8.90 -4.90
C LYS A 16 -6.05 8.70 -5.43
N ILE A 17 -5.24 9.74 -5.38
CA ILE A 17 -3.78 9.65 -5.48
C ILE A 17 -3.20 9.97 -4.10
N VAL A 18 -2.21 9.21 -3.63
CA VAL A 18 -1.53 9.43 -2.33
C VAL A 18 -0.04 9.57 -2.53
N ALA A 19 0.53 10.63 -1.97
CA ALA A 19 1.98 10.76 -1.77
C ALA A 19 2.30 10.59 -0.26
N LEU A 20 3.25 9.71 0.07
CA LEU A 20 3.79 9.55 1.42
C LEU A 20 5.30 9.75 1.42
N ILE A 21 5.80 10.69 2.21
CA ILE A 21 7.23 10.95 2.45
C ILE A 21 7.60 10.31 3.78
N GLY A 22 8.67 9.52 3.83
CA GLY A 22 9.11 8.91 5.08
C GLY A 22 10.55 8.39 5.08
N ARG A 23 11.00 7.94 6.24
CA ARG A 23 12.36 7.41 6.51
C ARG A 23 12.31 6.25 7.50
N HIS A 24 13.36 5.44 7.58
CA HIS A 24 13.56 4.59 8.76
C HIS A 24 14.03 5.42 9.96
N ASN A 25 13.51 5.10 11.14
CA ASN A 25 14.02 5.58 12.42
C ASN A 25 15.15 4.67 12.96
N GLU A 26 15.70 5.01 14.13
CA GLU A 26 16.82 4.27 14.76
C GLU A 26 16.49 2.80 15.10
N PHE A 27 15.21 2.43 15.15
CA PHE A 27 14.71 1.06 15.39
C PHE A 27 14.30 0.32 14.10
N GLY A 28 14.56 0.90 12.93
CA GLY A 28 14.20 0.34 11.63
C GLY A 28 12.71 0.45 11.26
N LYS A 29 11.87 1.02 12.12
CA LYS A 29 10.46 1.32 11.81
C LYS A 29 10.34 2.57 10.94
N ILE A 30 9.26 2.68 10.16
CA ILE A 30 9.08 3.78 9.20
C ILE A 30 8.37 4.96 9.84
N GLU A 31 9.08 6.08 9.94
CA GLU A 31 8.54 7.38 10.32
C GLU A 31 8.00 8.07 9.07
N ILE A 32 6.69 8.39 9.08
CA ILE A 32 6.07 9.22 8.05
C ILE A 32 6.32 10.69 8.41
N ILE A 33 6.95 11.42 7.49
CA ILE A 33 7.29 12.84 7.63
C ILE A 33 6.24 13.72 6.96
N GLY A 34 5.74 13.28 5.79
CA GLY A 34 4.77 14.01 4.98
C GLY A 34 3.71 13.10 4.40
N HIS A 35 2.49 13.61 4.28
CA HIS A 35 1.39 12.89 3.65
C HIS A 35 0.51 13.85 2.84
N GLY A 36 0.05 13.39 1.68
CA GLY A 36 -0.84 14.15 0.82
C GLY A 36 -1.78 13.21 0.07
N THR A 37 -3.01 13.66 -0.17
CA THR A 37 -4.03 12.85 -0.85
C THR A 37 -4.98 13.74 -1.63
N ALA A 38 -5.13 13.46 -2.92
CA ALA A 38 -6.03 14.18 -3.83
C ALA A 38 -7.05 13.21 -4.45
N PRO A 39 -8.25 13.69 -4.84
CA PRO A 39 -9.18 12.90 -5.67
C PRO A 39 -8.53 12.55 -7.01
N SER A 40 -8.65 11.29 -7.45
CA SER A 40 -8.14 10.87 -8.76
C SER A 40 -9.18 11.19 -9.83
N LEU A 41 -8.80 12.03 -10.80
CA LEU A 41 -9.72 12.50 -11.86
C LEU A 41 -9.48 11.83 -13.22
N GLY A 42 -8.27 11.34 -13.48
CA GLY A 42 -7.85 10.81 -14.79
C GLY A 42 -7.59 9.31 -14.87
N VAL A 43 -7.90 8.53 -13.83
CA VAL A 43 -7.59 7.08 -13.73
C VAL A 43 -8.87 6.24 -13.67
N GLN A 44 -8.92 5.12 -14.38
CA GLN A 44 -10.03 4.16 -14.37
C GLN A 44 -9.52 2.72 -14.40
N ARG A 45 -9.86 1.90 -13.38
CA ARG A 45 -9.44 0.48 -13.24
C ARG A 45 -7.92 0.28 -13.32
N GLY A 46 -7.16 1.17 -12.69
CA GLY A 46 -5.69 1.19 -12.72
C GLY A 46 -5.06 1.72 -14.03
N VAL A 47 -5.88 2.09 -15.02
CA VAL A 47 -5.40 2.65 -16.30
C VAL A 47 -5.59 4.17 -16.30
N VAL A 48 -4.53 4.92 -16.65
CA VAL A 48 -4.65 6.35 -16.91
C VAL A 48 -5.42 6.58 -18.21
N VAL A 49 -6.61 7.17 -18.10
CA VAL A 49 -7.51 7.49 -19.23
C VAL A 49 -7.46 8.98 -19.62
N ASN A 50 -7.07 9.87 -18.71
CA ASN A 50 -6.80 11.28 -19.02
C ASN A 50 -5.50 11.74 -18.34
N ILE A 51 -4.45 11.93 -19.16
CA ILE A 51 -3.12 12.35 -18.72
C ILE A 51 -3.17 13.67 -17.92
N THR A 52 -3.82 14.71 -18.45
CA THR A 52 -3.84 16.05 -17.84
C THR A 52 -4.56 16.05 -16.48
N GLN A 53 -5.68 15.34 -16.37
CA GLN A 53 -6.40 15.21 -15.09
C GLN A 53 -5.64 14.35 -14.08
N THR A 54 -4.83 13.39 -14.53
CA THR A 54 -3.95 12.62 -13.63
C THR A 54 -2.77 13.47 -13.15
N ILE A 55 -2.18 14.32 -14.00
CA ILE A 55 -1.12 15.27 -13.60
C ILE A 55 -1.65 16.21 -12.51
N GLU A 56 -2.79 16.87 -12.72
CA GLU A 56 -3.44 17.75 -11.72
C GLU A 56 -3.69 17.01 -10.38
N SER A 57 -4.12 15.74 -10.43
CA SER A 57 -4.29 14.89 -9.24
C SER A 57 -2.96 14.50 -8.57
N ILE A 58 -1.86 14.33 -9.32
CA ILE A 58 -0.53 14.04 -8.76
C ILE A 58 0.04 15.30 -8.10
N GLU A 59 0.08 16.42 -8.83
CA GLU A 59 0.57 17.72 -8.35
C GLU A 59 -0.10 18.11 -7.03
N LYS A 60 -1.44 17.99 -6.95
CA LYS A 60 -2.20 18.31 -5.72
C LYS A 60 -1.92 17.33 -4.57
N ALA A 61 -1.61 16.07 -4.84
CA ALA A 61 -1.23 15.11 -3.80
C ALA A 61 0.21 15.34 -3.29
N VAL A 62 1.12 15.70 -4.20
CA VAL A 62 2.52 16.04 -3.93
C VAL A 62 2.62 17.32 -3.11
N GLU A 63 1.99 18.41 -3.56
CA GLU A 63 1.98 19.72 -2.88
C GLU A 63 1.53 19.61 -1.41
N LEU A 64 0.54 18.76 -1.13
CA LEU A 64 0.06 18.51 0.23
C LEU A 64 1.07 17.70 1.08
N ALA A 65 1.78 16.75 0.48
CA ALA A 65 2.81 15.98 1.17
C ALA A 65 4.06 16.83 1.45
N GLU A 66 4.44 17.71 0.51
CA GLU A 66 5.52 18.70 0.65
C GLU A 66 5.21 19.70 1.77
N GLN A 67 4.01 20.30 1.76
CA GLN A 67 3.51 21.18 2.83
C GLN A 67 3.44 20.46 4.18
N SER A 68 3.12 19.16 4.20
CA SER A 68 3.09 18.34 5.41
C SER A 68 4.49 18.02 5.97
N ALA A 69 5.56 18.15 5.19
CA ALA A 69 6.93 17.77 5.59
C ALA A 69 7.93 18.94 5.67
N GLY A 70 7.68 20.07 4.99
CA GLY A 70 8.68 21.13 4.81
C GLY A 70 9.81 20.74 3.84
N LEU A 71 9.52 19.87 2.87
CA LEU A 71 10.48 19.30 1.91
C LEU A 71 9.87 19.34 0.51
N ASN A 72 10.70 19.51 -0.52
CA ASN A 72 10.30 19.35 -1.93
C ASN A 72 10.49 17.89 -2.35
N ILE A 73 9.55 17.30 -3.09
CA ILE A 73 9.70 15.96 -3.66
C ILE A 73 10.38 16.07 -5.02
N LYS A 74 11.47 15.30 -5.21
CA LYS A 74 12.15 15.15 -6.49
C LYS A 74 11.79 13.86 -7.20
N SER A 75 11.78 12.74 -6.48
CA SER A 75 11.66 11.42 -7.08
C SER A 75 10.68 10.54 -6.30
N VAL A 76 10.08 9.58 -6.99
CA VAL A 76 8.98 8.75 -6.46
C VAL A 76 9.10 7.28 -6.83
N ALA A 77 8.74 6.41 -5.88
CA ALA A 77 8.46 4.99 -6.10
C ALA A 77 6.96 4.82 -6.36
N VAL A 78 6.58 4.33 -7.55
CA VAL A 78 5.21 4.45 -8.07
C VAL A 78 4.56 3.08 -8.21
N GLY A 79 3.26 3.01 -7.92
CA GLY A 79 2.44 1.81 -8.11
C GLY A 79 2.09 1.54 -9.57
N ILE A 80 1.93 0.27 -9.90
CA ILE A 80 1.17 -0.17 -11.07
C ILE A 80 0.21 -1.33 -10.73
N ALA A 81 -1.05 -1.16 -11.14
CA ALA A 81 -2.14 -2.13 -11.07
C ALA A 81 -3.08 -1.98 -12.27
N GLY A 82 -4.02 -2.92 -12.43
CA GLY A 82 -5.07 -2.83 -13.44
C GLY A 82 -5.05 -3.97 -14.47
N GLN A 83 -6.09 -4.00 -15.32
CA GLN A 83 -6.33 -5.06 -16.30
C GLN A 83 -5.21 -5.26 -17.35
N HIS A 84 -4.27 -4.32 -17.41
CA HIS A 84 -3.13 -4.38 -18.32
C HIS A 84 -1.96 -5.18 -17.75
N ILE A 85 -2.03 -5.60 -16.48
CA ILE A 85 -1.09 -6.52 -15.83
C ILE A 85 -1.58 -7.95 -16.05
N ARG A 86 -0.66 -8.83 -16.45
CA ARG A 86 -0.90 -10.26 -16.65
C ARG A 86 0.26 -11.06 -16.09
N SER A 87 -0.03 -12.24 -15.56
CA SER A 87 0.97 -13.09 -14.93
C SER A 87 1.10 -14.42 -15.67
N LEU A 88 2.31 -14.95 -15.75
CA LEU A 88 2.61 -16.19 -16.45
C LEU A 88 3.70 -16.98 -15.71
N GLN A 89 3.60 -18.31 -15.76
CA GLN A 89 4.60 -19.22 -15.21
C GLN A 89 5.51 -19.70 -16.34
N HIS A 90 6.81 -19.71 -16.10
CA HIS A 90 7.82 -20.21 -17.03
C HIS A 90 8.86 -21.04 -16.29
N SER A 91 9.61 -21.88 -17.01
CA SER A 91 10.77 -22.57 -16.46
C SER A 91 11.87 -22.60 -17.52
N ASP A 92 13.08 -22.22 -17.12
CA ASP A 92 14.26 -22.15 -18.00
C ASP A 92 15.49 -22.74 -17.29
N TYR A 93 16.59 -22.94 -18.01
CA TYR A 93 17.83 -23.50 -17.47
C TYR A 93 19.09 -22.93 -18.12
N ILE A 94 20.20 -23.02 -17.39
CA ILE A 94 21.55 -22.76 -17.87
C ILE A 94 22.44 -23.98 -17.65
N THR A 95 23.45 -24.11 -18.52
CA THR A 95 24.58 -25.02 -18.31
C THR A 95 25.75 -24.19 -17.78
N ARG A 96 26.41 -24.68 -16.73
CA ARG A 96 27.58 -24.08 -16.10
C ARG A 96 28.85 -24.59 -16.79
N GLU A 97 29.91 -23.78 -16.80
CA GLU A 97 31.14 -24.12 -17.52
C GLU A 97 32.00 -25.13 -16.73
N ASP A 98 32.04 -24.99 -15.41
CA ASP A 98 32.46 -26.02 -14.47
C ASP A 98 31.27 -26.44 -13.58
N ALA A 99 31.20 -27.73 -13.26
CA ALA A 99 30.21 -28.30 -12.34
C ALA A 99 30.76 -28.44 -10.90
N GLU A 100 32.09 -28.50 -10.75
CA GLU A 100 32.83 -28.60 -9.49
C GLU A 100 33.08 -27.22 -8.84
N GLU A 101 32.76 -26.13 -9.53
CA GLU A 101 32.62 -24.80 -8.90
C GLU A 101 31.23 -24.63 -8.29
N VAL A 102 31.12 -23.88 -7.19
CA VAL A 102 29.82 -23.57 -6.56
C VAL A 102 28.99 -22.57 -7.37
N ILE A 103 27.66 -22.71 -7.34
CA ILE A 103 26.72 -21.77 -7.94
C ILE A 103 26.82 -20.41 -7.21
N GLU A 104 27.07 -19.35 -7.97
CA GLU A 104 27.15 -17.97 -7.48
C GLU A 104 25.96 -17.11 -7.93
N ASP A 105 25.83 -15.89 -7.37
CA ASP A 105 24.80 -14.92 -7.79
C ASP A 105 24.89 -14.60 -9.31
N ALA A 106 26.08 -14.72 -9.93
CA ALA A 106 26.27 -14.53 -11.37
C ALA A 106 25.57 -15.61 -12.25
N ASP A 107 25.44 -16.85 -11.77
CA ASP A 107 24.66 -17.88 -12.46
C ASP A 107 23.15 -17.58 -12.34
N LEU A 108 22.71 -17.08 -11.20
CA LEU A 108 21.31 -16.69 -10.95
C LEU A 108 20.91 -15.49 -11.81
N ASP A 109 21.78 -14.49 -11.92
CA ASP A 109 21.62 -13.35 -12.84
C ASP A 109 21.58 -13.83 -14.30
N ARG A 110 22.50 -14.73 -14.71
CA ARG A 110 22.56 -15.28 -16.08
C ARG A 110 21.30 -16.07 -16.46
N LEU A 111 20.75 -16.86 -15.53
CA LEU A 111 19.49 -17.58 -15.73
C LEU A 111 18.30 -16.62 -15.81
N THR A 112 18.25 -15.62 -14.93
CA THR A 112 17.19 -14.59 -14.92
C THR A 112 17.23 -13.74 -16.19
N GLU A 113 18.42 -13.39 -16.70
CA GLU A 113 18.57 -12.67 -17.97
C GLU A 113 17.98 -13.43 -19.16
N ASN A 114 17.97 -14.78 -19.16
CA ASN A 114 17.35 -15.54 -20.25
C ASN A 114 15.83 -15.38 -20.28
N VAL A 115 15.21 -15.34 -19.11
CA VAL A 115 13.77 -15.03 -18.96
C VAL A 115 13.45 -13.64 -19.53
N HIS A 116 14.31 -12.64 -19.33
CA HIS A 116 14.14 -11.31 -19.92
C HIS A 116 14.33 -11.25 -21.45
N LYS A 117 14.82 -12.32 -22.08
CA LYS A 117 14.98 -12.43 -23.55
C LYS A 117 13.79 -13.14 -24.22
N LEU A 118 12.78 -13.56 -23.44
CA LEU A 118 11.56 -14.19 -23.96
C LEU A 118 10.73 -13.21 -24.81
N ALA A 119 10.22 -13.70 -25.94
CA ALA A 119 9.35 -12.91 -26.82
C ALA A 119 7.95 -12.75 -26.21
N MET A 120 7.64 -11.55 -25.74
CA MET A 120 6.30 -11.16 -25.27
C MET A 120 5.34 -10.86 -26.44
N MET A 121 4.04 -10.68 -26.17
CA MET A 121 3.10 -10.24 -27.21
C MET A 121 3.40 -8.78 -27.62
N PRO A 122 3.06 -8.33 -28.85
CA PRO A 122 3.32 -6.97 -29.29
C PRO A 122 2.68 -5.92 -28.36
N GLY A 123 3.53 -5.14 -27.68
CA GLY A 123 3.11 -4.12 -26.71
C GLY A 123 3.07 -4.58 -25.24
N GLU A 124 3.39 -5.84 -24.94
CA GLU A 124 3.68 -6.31 -23.57
C GLU A 124 5.18 -6.15 -23.24
N GLU A 125 5.48 -5.88 -21.97
CA GLU A 125 6.83 -5.82 -21.41
C GLU A 125 6.88 -6.55 -20.05
N ILE A 126 8.02 -7.16 -19.72
CA ILE A 126 8.23 -7.84 -18.43
C ILE A 126 8.56 -6.80 -17.35
N ILE A 127 7.74 -6.72 -16.31
CA ILE A 127 7.94 -5.82 -15.16
C ILE A 127 8.76 -6.55 -14.07
N HIS A 128 8.35 -7.77 -13.69
CA HIS A 128 9.01 -8.56 -12.65
C HIS A 128 9.25 -10.00 -13.10
N VAL A 129 10.41 -10.55 -12.73
CA VAL A 129 10.74 -11.97 -12.82
C VAL A 129 11.06 -12.46 -11.41
N LEU A 130 10.22 -13.35 -10.89
CA LEU A 130 10.25 -13.77 -9.49
C LEU A 130 10.50 -15.28 -9.41
N PRO A 131 11.73 -15.72 -9.07
CA PRO A 131 12.06 -17.13 -8.90
C PRO A 131 11.10 -17.84 -7.94
N GLN A 132 10.82 -19.11 -8.22
CA GLN A 132 9.89 -19.95 -7.46
C GLN A 132 10.62 -21.09 -6.77
N GLU A 133 11.22 -21.95 -7.59
CA GLU A 133 11.87 -23.20 -7.22
C GLU A 133 13.02 -23.42 -8.19
N TYR A 134 14.18 -23.78 -7.67
CA TYR A 134 15.36 -24.15 -8.44
C TYR A 134 15.49 -25.66 -8.55
N LYS A 135 16.24 -26.11 -9.57
CA LYS A 135 16.70 -27.49 -9.69
C LYS A 135 18.17 -27.54 -10.07
N VAL A 136 18.92 -28.44 -9.47
CA VAL A 136 20.36 -28.63 -9.75
C VAL A 136 20.57 -30.08 -10.17
N ASP A 137 21.06 -30.29 -11.40
CA ASP A 137 21.24 -31.59 -12.06
C ASP A 137 20.01 -32.53 -11.96
N GLY A 138 18.82 -31.93 -11.99
CA GLY A 138 17.52 -32.62 -11.93
C GLY A 138 16.97 -32.86 -10.52
N GLN A 139 17.73 -32.57 -9.45
CA GLN A 139 17.20 -32.52 -8.08
C GLN A 139 16.42 -31.21 -7.88
N GLY A 140 15.16 -31.30 -7.45
CA GLY A 140 14.27 -30.15 -7.28
C GLY A 140 14.05 -29.74 -5.82
N ASP A 141 13.00 -28.95 -5.59
CA ASP A 141 12.58 -28.40 -4.29
C ASP A 141 13.64 -27.51 -3.59
N ILE A 142 14.60 -26.98 -4.37
CA ILE A 142 15.67 -26.09 -3.89
C ILE A 142 15.16 -24.64 -3.88
N LYS A 143 15.20 -23.97 -2.72
CA LYS A 143 14.88 -22.54 -2.59
C LYS A 143 16.07 -21.61 -2.84
N GLU A 144 17.25 -22.03 -2.37
CA GLU A 144 18.51 -21.26 -2.44
C GLU A 144 19.58 -22.22 -2.97
N PRO A 145 19.95 -22.14 -4.27
CA PRO A 145 20.95 -23.01 -4.89
C PRO A 145 22.37 -22.46 -4.71
N ARG A 146 22.56 -21.22 -4.25
CA ARG A 146 23.87 -20.60 -4.10
C ARG A 146 24.74 -21.41 -3.12
N GLY A 147 25.97 -21.70 -3.51
CA GLY A 147 26.88 -22.56 -2.74
C GLY A 147 26.71 -24.07 -3.01
N MET A 148 25.74 -24.50 -3.83
CA MET A 148 25.65 -25.89 -4.31
C MET A 148 26.56 -26.11 -5.54
N TYR A 149 27.01 -27.35 -5.72
CA TYR A 149 27.71 -27.81 -6.93
C TYR A 149 26.71 -28.36 -7.95
N GLY A 150 27.06 -28.35 -9.23
CA GLY A 150 26.26 -28.97 -10.30
C GLY A 150 26.45 -28.32 -11.67
N GLY A 151 26.22 -29.09 -12.73
CA GLY A 151 26.45 -28.67 -14.13
C GLY A 151 25.26 -27.97 -14.80
N ARG A 152 24.03 -28.28 -14.36
CA ARG A 152 22.78 -27.76 -14.92
C ARG A 152 21.93 -27.15 -13.82
N LEU A 153 21.69 -25.83 -13.91
CA LEU A 153 20.82 -25.08 -13.01
C LEU A 153 19.53 -24.70 -13.76
N GLU A 154 18.40 -25.21 -13.29
CA GLU A 154 17.06 -24.84 -13.77
C GLU A 154 16.35 -23.95 -12.72
N ALA A 155 15.40 -23.15 -13.16
CA ALA A 155 14.45 -22.50 -12.25
C ALA A 155 13.07 -22.34 -12.89
N SER A 156 12.03 -22.41 -12.04
CA SER A 156 10.68 -21.94 -12.35
C SER A 156 10.52 -20.49 -11.91
N PHE A 157 9.79 -19.69 -12.69
CA PHE A 157 9.62 -18.26 -12.52
C PHE A 157 8.15 -17.86 -12.62
N HIS A 158 7.70 -17.06 -11.65
CA HIS A 158 6.48 -16.28 -11.77
C HIS A 158 6.84 -14.94 -12.42
N ILE A 159 6.31 -14.68 -13.61
CA ILE A 159 6.66 -13.52 -14.43
C ILE A 159 5.43 -12.62 -14.54
N VAL A 160 5.63 -11.35 -14.23
CA VAL A 160 4.60 -10.31 -14.33
C VAL A 160 4.90 -9.45 -15.55
N VAL A 161 3.94 -9.38 -16.48
CA VAL A 161 4.01 -8.54 -17.67
C VAL A 161 2.96 -7.44 -17.61
N GLY A 162 3.25 -6.30 -18.22
CA GLY A 162 2.32 -5.18 -18.37
C GLY A 162 2.28 -4.65 -19.80
N GLN A 163 1.20 -3.97 -20.17
CA GLN A 163 1.16 -3.25 -21.45
C GLN A 163 2.04 -1.99 -21.37
N LEU A 164 3.04 -1.91 -22.24
CA LEU A 164 4.02 -0.81 -22.35
C LEU A 164 3.36 0.58 -22.39
N THR A 165 2.20 0.69 -23.05
CA THR A 165 1.41 1.92 -23.12
C THR A 165 0.91 2.41 -21.75
N SER A 166 0.53 1.50 -20.85
CA SER A 166 0.08 1.85 -19.51
C SER A 166 1.25 2.30 -18.63
N ILE A 167 2.38 1.58 -18.70
CA ILE A 167 3.60 1.95 -17.97
C ILE A 167 4.12 3.33 -18.44
N LYS A 168 4.21 3.55 -19.76
CA LYS A 168 4.60 4.86 -20.33
C LYS A 168 3.62 5.98 -19.99
N ASN A 169 2.31 5.71 -19.90
CA ASN A 169 1.33 6.73 -19.49
C ASN A 169 1.53 7.15 -18.03
N ILE A 170 1.77 6.21 -17.11
CA ILE A 170 2.08 6.50 -15.71
C ILE A 170 3.37 7.32 -15.62
N ALA A 171 4.45 6.85 -16.25
CA ALA A 171 5.74 7.53 -16.22
C ALA A 171 5.69 8.95 -16.82
N ARG A 172 4.92 9.15 -17.90
CA ARG A 172 4.66 10.47 -18.47
C ARG A 172 3.92 11.39 -17.51
N CYS A 173 2.93 10.89 -16.75
CA CYS A 173 2.22 11.71 -15.76
C CYS A 173 3.16 12.16 -14.64
N VAL A 174 3.99 11.24 -14.14
CA VAL A 174 5.02 11.52 -13.12
C VAL A 174 6.01 12.58 -13.61
N LYS A 175 6.63 12.38 -14.79
CA LYS A 175 7.59 13.35 -15.34
C LYS A 175 6.96 14.71 -15.69
N SER A 176 5.71 14.72 -16.13
CA SER A 176 4.99 15.97 -16.44
C SER A 176 4.59 16.75 -15.19
N ALA A 177 4.43 16.08 -14.03
CA ALA A 177 4.27 16.71 -12.72
C ALA A 177 5.62 17.13 -12.08
N ASN A 178 6.69 17.25 -12.88
CA ASN A 178 8.05 17.62 -12.47
C ASN A 178 8.70 16.65 -11.44
N LEU A 179 8.47 15.34 -11.62
CA LEU A 179 9.02 14.29 -10.76
C LEU A 179 9.84 13.24 -11.55
N ASP A 180 10.93 12.78 -10.96
CA ASP A 180 11.73 11.66 -11.46
C ASP A 180 11.13 10.30 -11.04
N LEU A 181 10.89 9.41 -11.99
CA LEU A 181 10.40 8.05 -11.71
C LEU A 181 11.56 7.15 -11.25
N HIS A 182 11.63 6.85 -9.95
CA HIS A 182 12.70 6.00 -9.40
C HIS A 182 12.49 4.51 -9.69
N THR A 183 11.25 4.02 -9.52
CA THR A 183 10.88 2.62 -9.69
C THR A 183 9.38 2.48 -9.93
N VAL A 184 8.99 1.44 -10.69
CA VAL A 184 7.61 1.00 -10.88
C VAL A 184 7.45 -0.33 -10.16
N ASN A 185 6.60 -0.37 -9.13
CA ASN A 185 6.39 -1.54 -8.29
C ASN A 185 4.97 -2.07 -8.50
N LEU A 186 4.81 -3.40 -8.54
CA LEU A 186 3.48 -4.01 -8.64
C LEU A 186 2.71 -3.77 -7.32
N GLU A 187 1.54 -3.15 -7.38
CA GLU A 187 0.78 -2.74 -6.19
C GLU A 187 0.44 -3.91 -5.23
N PRO A 188 -0.04 -5.09 -5.68
CA PRO A 188 -0.26 -6.21 -4.76
C PRO A 188 1.02 -6.82 -4.14
N LEU A 189 2.24 -6.47 -4.60
CA LEU A 189 3.46 -6.72 -3.82
C LEU A 189 3.67 -5.64 -2.75
N ALA A 190 3.49 -4.36 -3.09
CA ALA A 190 3.58 -3.27 -2.14
C ALA A 190 2.57 -3.43 -0.99
N SER A 191 1.29 -3.62 -1.30
CA SER A 191 0.24 -3.88 -0.30
C SER A 191 0.53 -5.14 0.54
N ALA A 192 1.14 -6.18 -0.04
CA ALA A 192 1.54 -7.38 0.70
C ALA A 192 2.67 -7.11 1.71
N ASP A 193 3.68 -6.34 1.33
CA ASP A 193 4.78 -5.97 2.21
C ASP A 193 4.35 -5.03 3.33
N ALA A 194 3.28 -4.25 3.14
CA ALA A 194 2.74 -3.38 4.18
C ALA A 194 1.86 -4.09 5.22
N VAL A 195 1.20 -5.21 4.90
CA VAL A 195 0.14 -5.79 5.77
C VAL A 195 0.25 -7.29 6.07
N LEU A 196 1.18 -8.04 5.46
CA LEU A 196 1.38 -9.47 5.71
C LEU A 196 2.66 -9.74 6.51
N SER A 197 2.55 -10.58 7.54
CA SER A 197 3.71 -11.08 8.27
C SER A 197 4.50 -12.11 7.44
N GLN A 198 5.76 -12.34 7.79
CA GLN A 198 6.58 -13.36 7.12
C GLN A 198 6.03 -14.78 7.38
N GLU A 199 5.53 -15.02 8.59
CA GLU A 199 4.90 -16.28 9.00
C GLU A 199 3.63 -16.57 8.16
N GLU A 200 2.86 -15.55 7.79
CA GLU A 200 1.71 -15.71 6.88
C GLU A 200 2.16 -16.03 5.45
N LYS A 201 3.18 -15.34 4.94
CA LYS A 201 3.79 -15.60 3.62
C LYS A 201 4.37 -17.03 3.54
N GLU A 202 4.84 -17.58 4.65
CA GLU A 202 5.32 -18.97 4.77
C GLU A 202 4.19 -19.99 4.92
N ALA A 203 3.30 -19.80 5.89
CA ALA A 203 2.15 -20.68 6.15
C ALA A 203 1.21 -20.78 4.93
N GLY A 204 1.11 -19.70 4.15
CA GLY A 204 0.36 -19.59 2.91
C GLY A 204 -0.87 -18.71 3.10
N VAL A 205 -0.97 -17.64 2.33
CA VAL A 205 -1.97 -16.57 2.52
C VAL A 205 -2.38 -15.95 1.19
N VAL A 206 -3.63 -15.49 1.10
CA VAL A 206 -4.14 -14.66 0.00
C VAL A 206 -4.21 -13.21 0.46
N LEU A 207 -3.48 -12.29 -0.17
CA LEU A 207 -3.80 -10.87 -0.13
C LEU A 207 -4.93 -10.57 -1.12
N VAL A 208 -5.92 -9.79 -0.68
CA VAL A 208 -7.00 -9.26 -1.51
C VAL A 208 -7.14 -7.76 -1.25
N ASP A 209 -6.52 -6.94 -2.09
CA ASP A 209 -6.63 -5.47 -2.00
C ASP A 209 -7.89 -5.01 -2.74
N ILE A 210 -8.93 -4.62 -2.00
CA ILE A 210 -10.20 -4.17 -2.58
C ILE A 210 -10.12 -2.65 -2.82
N GLY A 211 -9.50 -2.29 -3.94
CA GLY A 211 -9.32 -0.92 -4.39
C GLY A 211 -10.60 -0.23 -4.87
N GLY A 212 -10.46 0.96 -5.45
CA GLY A 212 -11.58 1.72 -6.02
C GLY A 212 -12.06 1.16 -7.37
N GLY A 213 -11.11 0.94 -8.29
CA GLY A 213 -11.39 0.45 -9.65
C GLY A 213 -11.22 -1.06 -9.82
N THR A 214 -10.36 -1.68 -9.01
CA THR A 214 -9.91 -3.06 -9.11
C THR A 214 -10.07 -3.79 -7.78
N THR A 215 -9.93 -5.11 -7.83
CA THR A 215 -9.57 -5.93 -6.67
C THR A 215 -8.34 -6.74 -7.07
N ASP A 216 -7.23 -6.54 -6.38
CA ASP A 216 -5.92 -7.07 -6.74
C ASP A 216 -5.56 -8.23 -5.79
N VAL A 217 -5.16 -9.37 -6.38
CA VAL A 217 -4.98 -10.65 -5.66
C VAL A 217 -3.53 -11.09 -5.77
N ALA A 218 -2.92 -11.42 -4.63
CA ALA A 218 -1.62 -12.07 -4.56
C ALA A 218 -1.67 -13.27 -3.60
N ILE A 219 -1.12 -14.40 -4.01
CA ILE A 219 -1.06 -15.61 -3.18
C ILE A 219 0.40 -15.89 -2.84
N PHE A 220 0.72 -15.92 -1.56
CA PHE A 220 2.03 -16.28 -1.03
C PHE A 220 2.00 -17.68 -0.44
N LYS A 221 3.10 -18.41 -0.56
CA LYS A 221 3.31 -19.72 0.07
C LYS A 221 4.80 -20.01 0.15
N ASP A 222 5.25 -20.60 1.26
CA ASP A 222 6.65 -20.96 1.54
C ASP A 222 7.61 -19.75 1.59
N GLY A 223 7.08 -18.54 1.81
CA GLY A 223 7.84 -17.28 1.93
C GLY A 223 7.94 -16.49 0.62
N ILE A 224 7.37 -17.00 -0.48
CA ILE A 224 7.42 -16.39 -1.82
C ILE A 224 6.03 -16.24 -2.42
N ILE A 225 5.89 -15.30 -3.37
CA ILE A 225 4.66 -15.15 -4.15
C ILE A 225 4.55 -16.26 -5.20
N ARG A 226 3.37 -16.88 -5.31
CA ARG A 226 3.10 -18.01 -6.22
C ARG A 226 2.10 -17.69 -7.32
N HIS A 227 1.16 -16.78 -7.06
CA HIS A 227 0.13 -16.35 -8.01
C HIS A 227 -0.19 -14.87 -7.85
N THR A 228 -0.55 -14.20 -8.94
CA THR A 228 -1.10 -12.83 -8.96
C THR A 228 -2.19 -12.72 -10.01
N ALA A 229 -3.22 -11.93 -9.73
CA ALA A 229 -4.31 -11.63 -10.65
C ALA A 229 -4.96 -10.28 -10.34
N VAL A 230 -5.54 -9.64 -11.36
CA VAL A 230 -6.25 -8.35 -11.21
C VAL A 230 -7.69 -8.47 -11.69
N ILE A 231 -8.65 -8.19 -10.80
CA ILE A 231 -10.08 -8.24 -11.08
C ILE A 231 -10.58 -6.82 -11.37
N PRO A 232 -11.33 -6.56 -12.46
CA PRO A 232 -11.71 -5.20 -12.91
C PRO A 232 -12.85 -4.54 -12.13
N HIS A 233 -13.02 -4.92 -10.86
CA HIS A 233 -14.14 -4.55 -10.01
C HIS A 233 -13.63 -4.20 -8.61
N GLY A 234 -13.96 -2.99 -8.14
CA GLY A 234 -13.65 -2.51 -6.79
C GLY A 234 -14.81 -1.68 -6.22
N GLY A 235 -14.51 -0.79 -5.28
CA GLY A 235 -15.51 0.05 -4.59
C GLY A 235 -16.40 0.91 -5.50
N ASN A 236 -16.00 1.21 -6.74
CA ASN A 236 -16.75 2.08 -7.66
C ASN A 236 -17.96 1.37 -8.28
N ILE A 237 -17.89 0.08 -8.60
CA ILE A 237 -19.03 -0.62 -9.22
C ILE A 237 -20.19 -0.79 -8.22
N ILE A 238 -19.86 -1.10 -6.95
CA ILE A 238 -20.81 -1.08 -5.83
C ILE A 238 -21.53 0.27 -5.74
N THR A 239 -20.81 1.36 -6.00
CA THR A 239 -21.36 2.73 -5.95
C THR A 239 -22.29 3.02 -7.12
N SER A 240 -22.02 2.48 -8.32
CA SER A 240 -22.95 2.55 -9.46
C SER A 240 -24.23 1.76 -9.17
N ASP A 241 -24.11 0.57 -8.58
CA ASP A 241 -25.27 -0.25 -8.21
C ASP A 241 -26.17 0.45 -7.17
N ILE A 242 -25.57 1.15 -6.19
CA ILE A 242 -26.31 1.97 -5.21
C ILE A 242 -26.96 3.18 -5.91
N LYS A 243 -26.20 3.90 -6.75
CA LYS A 243 -26.69 5.05 -7.53
C LYS A 243 -27.92 4.70 -8.35
N GLU A 244 -27.90 3.55 -9.01
CA GLU A 244 -28.97 3.05 -9.87
C GLU A 244 -30.11 2.40 -9.07
N GLY A 245 -29.80 1.42 -8.22
CA GLY A 245 -30.79 0.68 -7.42
C GLY A 245 -31.48 1.49 -6.33
N CYS A 246 -30.84 2.55 -5.82
CA CYS A 246 -31.50 3.56 -4.98
C CYS A 246 -31.96 4.80 -5.78
N ALA A 247 -31.67 4.92 -7.07
CA ALA A 247 -31.97 6.07 -7.93
C ALA A 247 -31.69 7.43 -7.26
N ILE A 248 -30.40 7.68 -7.01
CA ILE A 248 -29.80 8.88 -6.40
C ILE A 248 -28.55 9.30 -7.18
N ILE A 249 -27.92 10.43 -6.85
CA ILE A 249 -26.65 10.82 -7.51
C ILE A 249 -25.44 10.12 -6.88
N GLU A 250 -24.37 9.97 -7.66
CA GLU A 250 -23.16 9.21 -7.32
C GLU A 250 -22.49 9.66 -6.00
N LYS A 251 -22.40 10.98 -5.76
CA LYS A 251 -21.89 11.53 -4.48
C LYS A 251 -22.73 11.11 -3.27
N GLN A 252 -24.05 10.95 -3.44
CA GLN A 252 -24.93 10.45 -2.38
C GLN A 252 -24.79 8.92 -2.21
N ALA A 253 -24.60 8.18 -3.31
CA ALA A 253 -24.34 6.74 -3.29
C ALA A 253 -23.03 6.39 -2.57
N GLU A 254 -21.95 7.12 -2.83
CA GLU A 254 -20.67 6.97 -2.11
C GLU A 254 -20.85 7.26 -0.61
N THR A 255 -21.52 8.37 -0.29
CA THR A 255 -21.81 8.77 1.10
C THR A 255 -22.64 7.70 1.83
N LEU A 256 -23.59 7.05 1.16
CA LEU A 256 -24.31 5.89 1.71
C LEU A 256 -23.38 4.71 1.96
N LYS A 257 -22.61 4.31 0.94
CA LYS A 257 -21.72 3.14 0.97
C LYS A 257 -20.74 3.23 2.15
N VAL A 258 -20.09 4.39 2.32
CA VAL A 258 -19.09 4.62 3.38
C VAL A 258 -19.73 4.68 4.77
N ARG A 259 -20.87 5.37 4.94
CA ARG A 259 -21.46 5.59 6.29
C ARG A 259 -22.34 4.43 6.76
N PHE A 260 -23.10 3.83 5.86
CA PHE A 260 -24.20 2.90 6.17
C PHE A 260 -24.13 1.57 5.41
N GLY A 261 -23.13 1.38 4.54
CA GLY A 261 -22.97 0.14 3.78
C GLY A 261 -22.71 -1.09 4.67
N SER A 262 -23.29 -2.21 4.26
CA SER A 262 -23.10 -3.54 4.86
C SER A 262 -23.08 -4.59 3.75
N ALA A 263 -22.09 -5.47 3.77
CA ALA A 263 -21.99 -6.64 2.89
C ALA A 263 -22.91 -7.80 3.32
N TRP A 264 -23.54 -7.72 4.50
CA TRP A 264 -24.41 -8.76 5.04
C TRP A 264 -25.83 -8.20 5.35
N PRO A 265 -26.85 -8.53 4.55
CA PRO A 265 -28.21 -7.99 4.73
C PRO A 265 -28.98 -8.58 5.93
N GLY A 266 -28.40 -9.58 6.62
CA GLY A 266 -28.97 -10.19 7.82
C GLY A 266 -28.94 -9.28 9.05
N GLU A 267 -27.88 -8.46 9.18
CA GLU A 267 -27.68 -7.60 10.37
C GLU A 267 -28.55 -6.34 10.37
N ASN A 268 -29.12 -5.96 9.22
CA ASN A 268 -29.94 -4.76 9.09
C ASN A 268 -31.42 -5.02 9.39
N LYS A 269 -31.98 -4.23 10.32
CA LYS A 269 -33.40 -4.31 10.67
C LYS A 269 -34.27 -3.76 9.54
N GLU A 270 -35.51 -4.24 9.44
CA GLU A 270 -36.38 -3.89 8.32
C GLU A 270 -36.84 -2.42 8.36
N ASN A 271 -36.91 -1.86 9.56
CA ASN A 271 -37.28 -0.47 9.84
C ASN A 271 -36.10 0.51 9.92
N GLU A 272 -34.86 0.06 9.66
CA GLU A 272 -33.70 0.97 9.56
C GLU A 272 -33.74 1.72 8.22
N ILE A 273 -34.02 3.02 8.28
CA ILE A 273 -34.07 3.93 7.12
C ILE A 273 -33.12 5.12 7.30
N VAL A 274 -32.62 5.65 6.18
CA VAL A 274 -31.86 6.90 6.11
C VAL A 274 -32.51 7.82 5.08
N ALA A 275 -32.78 9.07 5.46
CA ALA A 275 -33.26 10.10 4.55
C ALA A 275 -32.08 10.82 3.87
N ILE A 276 -32.15 10.97 2.55
CA ILE A 276 -31.18 11.71 1.74
C ILE A 276 -31.83 12.98 1.18
N PRO A 277 -31.14 14.14 1.16
CA PRO A 277 -31.65 15.34 0.51
C PRO A 277 -32.07 15.09 -0.95
N GLY A 278 -33.30 15.48 -1.29
CA GLY A 278 -33.80 15.43 -2.65
C GLY A 278 -33.00 16.34 -3.60
N LEU A 279 -33.07 16.05 -4.90
CA LEU A 279 -32.62 16.99 -5.92
C LEU A 279 -33.48 18.27 -5.86
N ARG A 280 -32.90 19.43 -6.21
CA ARG A 280 -33.51 20.78 -6.06
C ARG A 280 -35.03 20.79 -6.30
N GLY A 281 -35.80 21.11 -5.27
CA GLY A 281 -37.26 21.21 -5.33
C GLY A 281 -38.02 19.87 -5.22
N ARG A 282 -37.36 18.78 -4.82
CA ARG A 282 -37.98 17.50 -4.48
C ARG A 282 -37.76 17.17 -3.01
N ASP A 283 -38.71 16.43 -2.43
CA ASP A 283 -38.65 15.96 -1.05
C ASP A 283 -37.45 15.04 -0.78
N PRO A 284 -37.01 14.90 0.48
CA PRO A 284 -36.01 13.92 0.87
C PRO A 284 -36.41 12.49 0.48
N LYS A 285 -35.44 11.68 0.07
CA LYS A 285 -35.65 10.29 -0.31
C LYS A 285 -35.24 9.36 0.84
N GLU A 286 -36.19 8.60 1.37
CA GLU A 286 -35.92 7.56 2.35
C GLU A 286 -35.41 6.28 1.67
N ILE A 287 -34.37 5.69 2.26
CA ILE A 287 -33.74 4.45 1.79
C ILE A 287 -33.58 3.49 2.96
N SER A 288 -34.15 2.29 2.85
CA SER A 288 -33.95 1.22 3.83
C SER A 288 -32.52 0.70 3.78
N LEU A 289 -31.86 0.61 4.94
CA LEU A 289 -30.51 0.06 5.06
C LEU A 289 -30.46 -1.43 4.68
N LYS A 290 -31.55 -2.18 4.93
CA LYS A 290 -31.69 -3.55 4.46
C LYS A 290 -31.74 -3.66 2.93
N ASN A 291 -32.29 -2.66 2.24
CA ASN A 291 -32.25 -2.59 0.77
C ASN A 291 -30.87 -2.17 0.25
N LEU A 292 -30.24 -1.16 0.88
CA LEU A 292 -28.88 -0.75 0.59
C LEU A 292 -27.90 -1.93 0.72
N SER A 293 -28.00 -2.69 1.80
CA SER A 293 -27.16 -3.86 2.04
C SER A 293 -27.41 -4.98 1.02
N ARG A 294 -28.66 -5.22 0.58
CA ARG A 294 -28.94 -6.21 -0.50
C ARG A 294 -28.22 -5.87 -1.80
N ILE A 295 -28.20 -4.60 -2.20
CA ILE A 295 -27.50 -4.12 -3.40
C ILE A 295 -25.99 -4.36 -3.25
N ILE A 296 -25.42 -3.93 -2.12
CA ILE A 296 -24.00 -4.09 -1.81
C ILE A 296 -23.58 -5.56 -1.78
N HIS A 297 -24.36 -6.40 -1.08
CA HIS A 297 -24.12 -7.83 -0.92
C HIS A 297 -24.06 -8.57 -2.27
N ALA A 298 -24.94 -8.25 -3.21
CA ALA A 298 -24.93 -8.86 -4.54
C ALA A 298 -23.60 -8.61 -5.26
N ARG A 299 -23.11 -7.35 -5.29
CA ARG A 299 -21.84 -7.02 -5.95
C ARG A 299 -20.62 -7.51 -5.19
N CYS A 300 -20.63 -7.45 -3.86
CA CYS A 300 -19.53 -8.00 -3.05
C CYS A 300 -19.42 -9.52 -3.25
N THR A 301 -20.55 -10.23 -3.36
CA THR A 301 -20.59 -11.66 -3.66
C THR A 301 -19.98 -11.97 -5.03
N GLU A 302 -20.21 -11.15 -6.05
CA GLU A 302 -19.59 -11.30 -7.37
C GLU A 302 -18.07 -11.07 -7.31
N ILE A 303 -17.60 -10.00 -6.66
CA ILE A 303 -16.17 -9.70 -6.49
C ILE A 303 -15.46 -10.85 -5.74
N ILE A 304 -16.04 -11.31 -4.64
CA ILE A 304 -15.45 -12.39 -3.82
C ILE A 304 -15.48 -13.74 -4.58
N ASN A 305 -16.49 -14.02 -5.40
CA ASN A 305 -16.48 -15.22 -6.24
C ASN A 305 -15.43 -15.16 -7.35
N ALA A 306 -15.11 -13.98 -7.89
CA ALA A 306 -13.99 -13.79 -8.81
C ALA A 306 -12.65 -14.04 -8.09
N VAL A 307 -12.45 -13.47 -6.89
CA VAL A 307 -11.27 -13.75 -6.04
C VAL A 307 -11.15 -15.24 -5.74
N PHE A 308 -12.26 -15.91 -5.37
CA PHE A 308 -12.27 -17.33 -5.05
C PHE A 308 -12.03 -18.22 -6.28
N THR A 309 -12.31 -17.72 -7.48
CA THR A 309 -11.93 -18.39 -8.73
C THR A 309 -10.42 -18.37 -8.91
N GLU A 310 -9.73 -17.26 -8.60
CA GLU A 310 -8.26 -17.20 -8.66
C GLU A 310 -7.58 -18.06 -7.59
N ILE A 311 -8.14 -18.13 -6.38
CA ILE A 311 -7.68 -19.05 -5.33
C ILE A 311 -7.79 -20.53 -5.78
N LYS A 312 -8.85 -20.87 -6.53
CA LYS A 312 -9.03 -22.19 -7.16
C LYS A 312 -8.08 -22.42 -8.34
N ASN A 313 -7.83 -21.40 -9.18
CA ASN A 313 -6.90 -21.49 -10.32
C ASN A 313 -5.46 -21.78 -9.87
N TYR A 314 -5.04 -21.23 -8.71
CA TYR A 314 -3.79 -21.59 -8.07
C TYR A 314 -3.75 -23.06 -7.58
N GLY A 315 -4.90 -23.61 -7.14
CA GLY A 315 -5.03 -24.98 -6.64
C GLY A 315 -4.81 -25.12 -5.13
N TYR A 316 -5.35 -24.21 -4.33
CA TYR A 316 -5.25 -24.18 -2.86
C TYR A 316 -5.74 -25.46 -2.13
N ASP A 317 -6.52 -26.29 -2.82
CA ASP A 317 -7.03 -27.58 -2.37
C ASP A 317 -5.95 -28.69 -2.35
N GLN A 318 -4.87 -28.52 -3.12
CA GLN A 318 -3.76 -29.45 -3.20
C GLN A 318 -2.96 -29.43 -1.88
N PRO A 319 -2.53 -30.58 -1.32
CA PRO A 319 -1.88 -30.64 0.00
C PRO A 319 -0.67 -29.74 0.18
N SER A 320 0.16 -29.56 -0.86
CA SER A 320 1.34 -28.68 -0.87
C SER A 320 0.98 -27.19 -0.96
N LYS A 321 -0.19 -26.86 -1.50
CA LYS A 321 -0.63 -25.47 -1.79
C LYS A 321 -1.59 -24.89 -0.76
N LYS A 322 -1.86 -25.61 0.33
CA LYS A 322 -2.77 -25.14 1.39
C LYS A 322 -2.34 -23.78 1.94
N LEU A 323 -3.30 -22.86 1.98
CA LEU A 323 -3.16 -21.48 2.46
C LEU A 323 -3.63 -21.43 3.91
N ILE A 324 -2.71 -21.75 4.83
CA ILE A 324 -3.01 -22.00 6.24
C ILE A 324 -3.36 -20.70 7.00
N ALA A 325 -2.83 -19.56 6.57
CA ALA A 325 -3.16 -18.24 7.12
C ALA A 325 -4.39 -17.58 6.44
N GLY A 326 -5.07 -18.30 5.53
CA GLY A 326 -6.35 -17.86 4.97
C GLY A 326 -6.24 -16.62 4.07
N VAL A 327 -7.06 -15.61 4.35
CA VAL A 327 -7.22 -14.41 3.52
C VAL A 327 -6.99 -13.12 4.33
N VAL A 328 -6.18 -12.21 3.80
CA VAL A 328 -6.01 -10.85 4.32
C VAL A 328 -6.61 -9.87 3.32
N ILE A 329 -7.74 -9.28 3.67
CA ILE A 329 -8.37 -8.22 2.88
C ILE A 329 -7.78 -6.86 3.25
N THR A 330 -7.46 -6.03 2.25
CA THR A 330 -6.98 -4.65 2.49
C THR A 330 -7.60 -3.68 1.47
N GLY A 331 -7.08 -2.47 1.37
CA GLY A 331 -7.62 -1.43 0.49
C GLY A 331 -8.91 -0.80 1.01
N GLY A 332 -9.39 0.20 0.28
CA GLY A 332 -10.53 1.02 0.71
C GLY A 332 -11.83 0.22 0.95
N GLY A 333 -12.06 -0.85 0.18
CA GLY A 333 -13.24 -1.70 0.26
C GLY A 333 -13.26 -2.66 1.45
N SER A 334 -12.11 -2.99 2.05
CA SER A 334 -12.05 -3.85 3.25
C SER A 334 -12.71 -3.22 4.49
N GLN A 335 -12.92 -1.90 4.48
CA GLN A 335 -13.60 -1.14 5.54
C GLN A 335 -15.14 -1.30 5.52
N LEU A 336 -15.70 -1.97 4.51
CA LEU A 336 -17.15 -2.20 4.39
C LEU A 336 -17.65 -3.16 5.49
N LYS A 337 -18.70 -2.77 6.22
CA LYS A 337 -19.21 -3.58 7.34
C LYS A 337 -19.59 -4.99 6.88
N HIS A 338 -19.19 -5.99 7.67
CA HIS A 338 -19.44 -7.42 7.44
C HIS A 338 -18.78 -8.04 6.19
N ILE A 339 -17.83 -7.35 5.53
CA ILE A 339 -17.16 -7.89 4.34
C ILE A 339 -16.27 -9.11 4.66
N LYS A 340 -15.57 -9.10 5.81
CA LYS A 340 -14.83 -10.28 6.35
C LYS A 340 -15.73 -11.50 6.40
N GLN A 341 -16.88 -11.40 7.05
CA GLN A 341 -17.83 -12.51 7.21
C GLN A 341 -18.37 -13.03 5.87
N LEU A 342 -18.53 -12.16 4.87
CA LEU A 342 -18.90 -12.56 3.52
C LEU A 342 -17.78 -13.32 2.79
N VAL A 343 -16.50 -12.93 2.99
CA VAL A 343 -15.35 -13.68 2.45
C VAL A 343 -15.25 -15.06 3.11
N GLU A 344 -15.36 -15.13 4.43
CA GLU A 344 -15.31 -16.38 5.20
C GLU A 344 -16.44 -17.33 4.76
N TYR A 345 -17.66 -16.81 4.61
CA TYR A 345 -18.82 -17.56 4.16
C TYR A 345 -18.70 -18.10 2.71
N LEU A 346 -18.13 -17.31 1.79
CA LEU A 346 -18.03 -17.69 0.37
C LEU A 346 -16.80 -18.55 0.04
N THR A 347 -15.69 -18.38 0.77
CA THR A 347 -14.42 -19.08 0.51
C THR A 347 -14.20 -20.30 1.41
N GLY A 348 -14.75 -20.29 2.62
CA GLY A 348 -14.42 -21.27 3.67
C GLY A 348 -13.01 -21.08 4.27
N LEU A 349 -12.39 -19.92 4.08
CA LEU A 349 -11.07 -19.56 4.63
C LEU A 349 -11.21 -18.48 5.70
N ASP A 350 -10.50 -18.62 6.82
CA ASP A 350 -10.40 -17.60 7.86
C ASP A 350 -9.90 -16.27 7.26
N THR A 351 -10.51 -15.15 7.64
CA THR A 351 -10.22 -13.84 7.04
C THR A 351 -9.90 -12.77 8.09
N ARG A 352 -8.86 -11.95 7.86
CA ARG A 352 -8.61 -10.72 8.63
C ARG A 352 -8.48 -9.49 7.73
N VAL A 353 -8.60 -8.31 8.34
CA VAL A 353 -8.27 -7.04 7.67
C VAL A 353 -6.78 -6.76 7.85
N GLY A 354 -6.10 -6.38 6.77
CA GLY A 354 -4.70 -5.97 6.76
C GLY A 354 -4.56 -4.46 6.94
N TYR A 355 -3.85 -4.04 7.98
CA TYR A 355 -3.55 -2.64 8.30
C TYR A 355 -2.03 -2.41 8.14
N PRO A 356 -1.59 -1.23 7.65
CA PRO A 356 -0.17 -0.95 7.42
C PRO A 356 0.64 -0.60 8.68
N ASN A 357 0.06 -0.75 9.87
CA ASN A 357 0.59 -0.19 11.12
C ASN A 357 1.80 -0.95 11.68
N GLU A 358 2.00 -2.23 11.34
CA GLU A 358 3.08 -3.04 11.89
C GLU A 358 4.49 -2.55 11.49
N HIS A 359 4.64 -1.93 10.32
CA HIS A 359 5.93 -1.45 9.81
C HIS A 359 6.22 0.02 10.17
N LEU A 360 5.19 0.77 10.54
CA LEU A 360 5.32 2.18 10.92
C LEU A 360 5.93 2.33 12.32
N ALA A 361 6.63 3.45 12.54
CA ALA A 361 6.90 3.94 13.89
C ALA A 361 5.56 4.30 14.54
N SER A 362 5.44 4.18 15.87
CA SER A 362 4.17 4.29 16.59
C SER A 362 3.44 5.61 16.34
N LEU A 363 2.55 5.61 15.35
CA LEU A 363 1.53 6.63 15.15
C LEU A 363 0.40 6.37 16.16
N ASP A 364 -0.24 7.44 16.64
CA ASP A 364 -1.44 7.34 17.47
C ASP A 364 -2.49 6.42 16.83
N ALA A 365 -3.23 5.67 17.64
CA ALA A 365 -4.28 4.77 17.14
C ALA A 365 -5.40 5.51 16.37
N THR A 366 -5.48 6.84 16.52
CA THR A 366 -6.40 7.75 15.80
C THR A 366 -5.81 8.33 14.50
N ASN A 367 -4.53 8.09 14.19
CA ASN A 367 -3.88 8.63 13.00
C ASN A 367 -4.55 8.08 11.71
N PRO A 368 -4.96 8.92 10.74
CA PRO A 368 -5.62 8.48 9.52
C PRO A 368 -4.85 7.42 8.70
N LEU A 369 -3.52 7.41 8.78
CA LEU A 369 -2.66 6.47 8.06
C LEU A 369 -2.77 5.03 8.59
N ASN A 370 -3.28 4.82 9.80
CA ASN A 370 -3.61 3.50 10.36
C ASN A 370 -4.92 2.92 9.75
N SER A 371 -5.09 3.03 8.43
CA SER A 371 -6.23 2.52 7.67
C SER A 371 -5.77 1.65 6.48
N PRO A 372 -6.49 0.55 6.15
CA PRO A 372 -6.22 -0.27 4.97
C PRO A 372 -6.23 0.51 3.65
N ILE A 373 -6.85 1.70 3.61
CA ILE A 373 -6.89 2.57 2.42
C ILE A 373 -5.49 3.12 2.02
N TYR A 374 -4.49 3.01 2.90
CA TYR A 374 -3.11 3.46 2.66
C TYR A 374 -2.09 2.31 2.55
N ALA A 375 -2.52 1.04 2.58
CA ALA A 375 -1.64 -0.13 2.53
C ALA A 375 -0.68 -0.09 1.33
N THR A 376 -1.21 0.16 0.14
CA THR A 376 -0.45 0.28 -1.11
C THR A 376 0.60 1.39 -1.02
N ALA A 377 0.22 2.58 -0.55
CA ALA A 377 1.11 3.74 -0.45
C ALA A 377 2.26 3.53 0.56
N VAL A 378 1.97 2.90 1.71
CA VAL A 378 2.99 2.53 2.70
C VAL A 378 3.93 1.47 2.13
N GLY A 379 3.42 0.49 1.39
CA GLY A 379 4.22 -0.51 0.68
C GLY A 379 5.13 0.07 -0.39
N LEU A 380 4.66 1.08 -1.13
CA LEU A 380 5.46 1.79 -2.13
C LEU A 380 6.60 2.59 -1.47
N LEU A 381 6.32 3.22 -0.34
CA LEU A 381 7.33 3.87 0.50
C LEU A 381 8.35 2.85 1.04
N MET A 382 7.92 1.69 1.53
CA MET A 382 8.79 0.59 1.95
C MET A 382 9.72 0.14 0.82
N GLN A 383 9.19 -0.06 -0.38
CA GLN A 383 9.99 -0.43 -1.56
C GLN A 383 10.96 0.68 -2.00
N GLY A 384 10.58 1.96 -1.85
CA GLY A 384 11.48 3.09 -2.03
C GLY A 384 12.66 3.08 -1.04
N LEU A 385 12.38 2.91 0.26
CA LEU A 385 13.38 2.84 1.32
C LEU A 385 14.29 1.61 1.23
N ASN A 386 13.75 0.46 0.82
CA ASN A 386 14.49 -0.81 0.71
C ASN A 386 15.34 -0.93 -0.57
N SER A 387 15.11 -0.09 -1.58
CA SER A 387 15.92 -0.09 -2.80
C SER A 387 17.39 0.23 -2.51
N ARG A 388 18.34 -0.22 -3.33
CA ARG A 388 19.79 -0.02 -3.10
C ARG A 388 20.39 1.26 -3.69
N LYS A 389 19.68 2.00 -4.54
CA LYS A 389 20.19 3.27 -5.08
C LYS A 389 20.08 4.36 -3.99
N GLU A 390 21.20 4.91 -3.53
CA GLU A 390 21.18 6.23 -2.88
C GLU A 390 20.78 7.26 -3.93
N VAL A 391 19.57 7.81 -3.79
CA VAL A 391 18.97 8.85 -4.61
C VAL A 391 18.29 9.80 -3.66
N ASP A 392 18.46 11.10 -3.87
CA ASP A 392 17.76 12.11 -3.10
C ASP A 392 16.32 12.22 -3.61
N PHE A 393 15.40 11.46 -3.00
CA PHE A 393 13.96 11.52 -3.28
C PHE A 393 13.36 12.89 -2.97
N VAL A 394 14.04 13.71 -2.16
CA VAL A 394 13.59 15.03 -1.69
C VAL A 394 14.75 16.04 -1.68
N GLU A 395 14.40 17.32 -1.78
CA GLU A 395 15.30 18.43 -1.45
C GLU A 395 14.77 19.21 -0.25
N ALA A 396 15.67 19.80 0.53
CA ALA A 396 15.31 20.78 1.54
C ALA A 396 14.92 22.09 0.86
N LEU A 397 13.91 22.77 1.42
CA LEU A 397 13.63 24.17 1.07
C LEU A 397 14.81 25.05 1.49
N GLU A 398 15.36 25.84 0.58
CA GLU A 398 16.30 26.90 0.94
C GLU A 398 15.55 27.97 1.74
N GLU A 399 15.95 28.22 2.99
CA GLU A 399 15.49 29.39 3.73
C GLU A 399 15.97 30.65 3.01
N THR A 400 15.04 31.43 2.45
CA THR A 400 15.31 32.74 1.83
C THR A 400 15.57 33.80 2.90
N ALA A 401 16.70 33.64 3.58
CA ALA A 401 17.12 34.45 4.71
C ALA A 401 17.63 35.83 4.26
N GLU A 402 16.74 36.82 4.24
CA GLU A 402 17.11 38.20 4.60
C GLU A 402 15.90 38.97 5.16
N PRO A 403 15.81 39.19 6.49
CA PRO A 403 14.81 40.09 7.05
C PRO A 403 15.21 41.53 6.73
N VAL A 404 14.37 42.26 5.98
CA VAL A 404 14.58 43.69 5.70
C VAL A 404 14.41 44.49 6.99
N VAL A 405 15.51 44.73 7.70
CA VAL A 405 15.54 45.58 8.89
C VAL A 405 15.37 47.03 8.46
N THR A 406 14.15 47.54 8.54
CA THR A 406 13.90 48.99 8.44
C THR A 406 14.29 49.64 9.77
N GLU A 407 15.48 50.24 9.83
CA GLU A 407 15.85 51.15 10.91
C GLU A 407 14.90 52.36 10.90
N LEU A 408 14.15 52.52 11.99
CA LEU A 408 13.37 53.71 12.29
C LEU A 408 14.16 54.57 13.27
N GLU A 409 14.70 55.69 12.78
CA GLU A 409 15.36 56.68 13.64
C GLU A 409 14.36 57.24 14.67
N ALA A 410 14.79 57.31 15.93
CA ALA A 410 13.94 57.74 17.05
C ALA A 410 14.13 59.24 17.33
N ASP A 411 13.20 60.06 16.83
CA ASP A 411 13.09 61.46 17.23
C ASP A 411 12.28 61.60 18.53
N VAL A 412 12.79 62.39 19.49
CA VAL A 412 12.24 62.48 20.85
C VAL A 412 11.60 63.84 21.10
N ALA A 413 10.31 63.84 21.47
CA ALA A 413 9.62 65.00 22.04
C ALA A 413 8.64 64.57 23.14
N SER A 414 8.49 65.43 24.16
CA SER A 414 7.50 65.30 25.23
C SER A 414 6.07 65.57 24.69
N ASP A 415 4.96 65.24 25.36
CA ASP A 415 4.67 65.56 26.76
C ASP A 415 3.42 64.85 27.34
N THR A 416 3.11 65.17 28.61
CA THR A 416 1.79 65.05 29.30
C THR A 416 1.20 63.67 29.67
N GLU A 417 1.26 63.42 30.99
CA GLU A 417 0.15 63.01 31.89
C GLU A 417 -0.42 61.58 31.90
N VAL A 418 -0.98 61.23 33.08
CA VAL A 418 -1.41 59.90 33.52
C VAL A 418 -2.78 60.02 34.19
N PRO A 419 -3.65 59.01 34.07
CA PRO A 419 -4.41 58.59 35.23
C PRO A 419 -4.28 57.08 35.50
N VAL A 420 -4.07 56.74 36.77
CA VAL A 420 -4.11 55.37 37.31
C VAL A 420 -5.55 55.00 37.65
N PHE A 421 -5.93 53.74 37.44
CA PHE A 421 -7.04 53.11 38.16
C PHE A 421 -6.71 51.67 38.52
N ASP A 422 -6.59 51.42 39.83
CA ASP A 422 -6.58 50.10 40.46
C ASP A 422 -8.02 49.63 40.78
N HIS A 423 -8.11 48.46 41.42
CA HIS A 423 -9.26 47.72 41.96
C HIS A 423 -9.80 46.58 41.08
N GLU A 424 -10.13 45.40 41.61
CA GLU A 424 -9.65 44.68 42.82
C GLU A 424 -10.18 43.22 42.74
N THR A 425 -9.80 42.37 43.69
CA THR A 425 -10.26 40.98 43.78
C THR A 425 -11.71 40.82 44.26
N ALA A 426 -12.40 39.79 43.75
CA ALA A 426 -13.48 39.09 44.44
C ALA A 426 -13.38 37.58 44.13
N ASP A 427 -13.85 36.75 45.06
CA ASP A 427 -13.60 35.29 45.15
C ASP A 427 -14.94 34.54 45.38
N GLU A 428 -14.89 33.25 45.73
CA GLU A 428 -16.00 32.37 46.19
C GLU A 428 -16.99 31.94 45.07
N SER A 429 -17.16 30.64 44.73
CA SER A 429 -17.66 29.47 45.49
C SER A 429 -19.17 29.55 45.80
N GLU A 430 -19.97 28.48 45.96
CA GLU A 430 -19.74 27.02 46.03
C GLU A 430 -20.67 26.30 45.00
N PHE A 431 -20.70 24.97 44.81
CA PHE A 431 -21.28 24.00 45.76
C PHE A 431 -20.80 22.54 45.54
N ASP A 432 -20.44 21.92 46.66
CA ASP A 432 -20.46 20.48 46.94
C ASP A 432 -21.82 19.79 46.59
N HIS A 433 -22.01 18.47 46.52
CA HIS A 433 -21.37 17.32 47.22
C HIS A 433 -21.63 16.03 46.36
N ILE A 434 -21.26 14.77 46.66
CA ILE A 434 -20.81 14.09 47.89
C ILE A 434 -20.00 12.79 47.55
N LEU A 435 -19.21 12.34 48.53
CA LEU A 435 -18.74 10.99 48.94
C LEU A 435 -19.36 9.72 48.28
N ASP A 436 -18.75 8.51 48.26
CA ASP A 436 -17.47 7.93 48.74
C ASP A 436 -17.24 6.59 47.92
N GLU A 437 -16.28 5.67 48.12
CA GLU A 437 -15.28 5.39 49.18
C GLU A 437 -13.94 4.90 48.55
N ALA A 438 -13.32 3.79 49.00
CA ALA A 438 -12.00 3.29 48.55
C ALA A 438 -11.92 1.75 48.37
N ASP A 439 -10.90 1.26 47.64
CA ASP A 439 -10.06 0.13 48.11
C ASP A 439 -8.70 -0.03 47.38
N GLN A 440 -7.73 -0.68 48.05
CA GLN A 440 -6.37 -1.10 47.63
C GLN A 440 -5.96 -2.33 48.50
N PRO A 441 -4.94 -3.18 48.18
CA PRO A 441 -3.63 -2.89 47.58
C PRO A 441 -3.34 -3.84 46.37
N GLU A 442 -2.24 -4.58 46.11
CA GLU A 442 -0.98 -4.91 46.81
C GLU A 442 0.13 -5.35 45.79
N GLU A 443 1.40 -5.37 46.22
CA GLU A 443 2.57 -5.79 45.44
C GLU A 443 3.08 -7.18 45.83
N ALA A 444 3.77 -7.89 44.92
CA ALA A 444 4.63 -9.04 45.26
C ALA A 444 5.75 -9.29 44.23
N GLU A 445 7.01 -9.23 44.66
CA GLU A 445 8.16 -9.73 43.90
C GLU A 445 8.45 -11.21 44.21
N ALA A 446 9.05 -11.94 43.25
CA ALA A 446 9.84 -13.15 43.53
C ALA A 446 10.93 -13.37 42.48
N GLN A 447 12.19 -13.47 42.91
CA GLN A 447 13.35 -13.74 42.04
C GLN A 447 13.77 -15.22 42.09
N TRP A 448 14.24 -15.76 40.97
CA TRP A 448 15.34 -16.73 40.92
C TRP A 448 16.05 -16.64 39.55
N ALA A 449 17.28 -17.17 39.43
CA ALA A 449 18.22 -16.71 38.40
C ALA A 449 19.07 -17.80 37.71
N SER A 450 19.53 -17.45 36.51
CA SER A 450 20.82 -17.86 35.89
C SER A 450 21.09 -19.34 35.55
N ALA A 451 21.26 -19.64 34.26
CA ALA A 451 22.55 -20.13 33.69
C ALA A 451 22.51 -20.29 32.15
N ALA A 452 23.70 -20.53 31.56
CA ALA A 452 23.96 -21.12 30.23
C ALA A 452 23.70 -20.27 28.95
N GLU A 453 24.69 -19.43 28.68
CA GLU A 453 25.34 -19.13 27.38
C GLU A 453 24.92 -19.94 26.13
N GLY A 454 24.75 -19.26 24.98
CA GLY A 454 24.61 -19.93 23.68
C GLY A 454 23.98 -19.08 22.56
N ARG A 455 24.64 -18.01 22.08
CA ARG A 455 24.15 -17.17 20.97
C ARG A 455 24.71 -17.62 19.61
N PRO A 456 23.92 -18.17 18.68
CA PRO A 456 24.16 -18.01 17.25
C PRO A 456 23.75 -16.60 16.81
N SER A 457 24.51 -15.97 15.91
CA SER A 457 24.21 -14.63 15.38
C SER A 457 23.25 -14.71 14.19
N ASN A 458 21.96 -14.86 14.45
CA ASN A 458 20.92 -14.78 13.43
C ASN A 458 20.71 -13.32 12.99
N ALA A 459 21.54 -12.85 12.06
CA ALA A 459 21.15 -11.76 11.17
C ALA A 459 20.17 -12.30 10.11
N PRO A 460 19.10 -11.57 9.75
CA PRO A 460 18.21 -11.99 8.68
C PRO A 460 18.94 -11.94 7.34
N VAL A 461 19.14 -13.09 6.70
CA VAL A 461 19.78 -13.19 5.38
C VAL A 461 18.76 -12.80 4.30
N THR A 462 18.73 -11.53 3.95
CA THR A 462 17.92 -11.00 2.84
C THR A 462 18.51 -11.43 1.50
N SER A 463 17.68 -11.95 0.58
CA SER A 463 18.10 -12.40 -0.76
C SER A 463 18.75 -11.27 -1.57
N THR A 464 19.85 -11.59 -2.26
CA THR A 464 20.90 -10.59 -2.51
C THR A 464 21.00 -10.05 -3.95
N SER A 465 20.38 -10.69 -4.95
CA SER A 465 20.73 -10.49 -6.38
C SER A 465 19.88 -9.48 -7.18
N GLN A 466 18.62 -9.20 -6.82
CA GLN A 466 17.65 -8.47 -7.70
C GLN A 466 18.06 -7.08 -8.22
N GLY A 467 19.11 -6.43 -7.69
CA GLY A 467 19.39 -5.01 -7.92
C GLY A 467 20.06 -4.61 -9.24
N ASN A 468 20.67 -5.54 -10.00
CA ASN A 468 21.62 -5.16 -11.06
C ASN A 468 20.98 -5.01 -12.47
N TRP A 469 20.01 -5.87 -12.84
CA TRP A 469 19.35 -5.79 -14.15
C TRP A 469 18.23 -4.74 -14.18
N PHE A 470 17.44 -4.60 -13.11
CA PHE A 470 16.34 -3.62 -13.05
C PHE A 470 16.87 -2.19 -13.18
N LYS A 471 18.12 -1.95 -12.76
CA LYS A 471 18.87 -0.73 -13.10
C LYS A 471 18.98 -0.55 -14.62
N ARG A 472 19.53 -1.52 -15.35
CA ARG A 472 19.64 -1.46 -16.83
C ARG A 472 18.28 -1.36 -17.53
N TRP A 473 17.20 -1.85 -16.93
CA TRP A 473 15.85 -1.68 -17.44
C TRP A 473 15.31 -0.27 -17.17
N ALA A 474 15.26 0.16 -15.90
CA ALA A 474 14.76 1.48 -15.51
C ALA A 474 15.55 2.61 -16.17
N ASP A 475 16.89 2.51 -16.19
CA ASP A 475 17.75 3.51 -16.83
C ASP A 475 17.44 3.59 -18.35
N LYS A 476 17.29 2.44 -19.06
CA LYS A 476 16.82 2.40 -20.47
C LYS A 476 15.36 2.82 -20.68
N PHE A 477 14.51 2.59 -19.69
CA PHE A 477 13.09 2.90 -19.76
C PHE A 477 12.87 4.41 -19.62
N ILE A 478 13.70 5.06 -18.79
CA ILE A 478 13.85 6.52 -18.70
C ILE A 478 14.40 7.07 -20.03
N ASP A 479 15.48 6.51 -20.59
CA ASP A 479 15.96 6.90 -21.93
C ASP A 479 14.84 6.79 -22.99
N MET A 480 14.02 5.74 -22.91
CA MET A 480 12.87 5.47 -23.78
C MET A 480 11.59 6.30 -23.45
N ILE A 481 11.59 7.10 -22.39
CA ILE A 481 10.56 8.14 -22.12
C ILE A 481 10.97 9.49 -22.72
N ASP A 482 12.28 9.68 -22.92
CA ASP A 482 12.89 10.92 -23.39
C ASP A 482 13.07 10.95 -24.93
N GLU A 483 12.90 9.80 -25.61
CA GLU A 483 12.67 9.63 -27.06
C GLU A 483 11.18 9.60 -27.46
#